data_AF-A0A7V5WLY8-F1
#
_entry.id   AF-A0A7V5WLY8-F1
#
_cell.length_a   1.000
_cell.length_b   1.000
_cell.length_c   1.000
_cell.angle_alpha   90.00
_cell.angle_beta   90.00
_cell.angle_gamma   90.00
#
_symmetry.space_group_name_H-M   'P 1'
#
loop_
_entity.id
_entity.type
_entity.pdbx_description
1 polymer ?
#
loop_
_entity_poly.entity_id
_entity_poly.type
_entity_poly.pdbx_seq_one_letter_code
_entity_poly.pdbx_strand_id
1 'polypeptide(L)'
;MTIDNDSLRSYLAAIAFRFSYLADGLNDSFANFEAGNGTKTPLEILRHMTQLINFAHLQFEDFEEPKPKELDWLGEKERFLQKLKDFDQALANGARFSDKLMSAQNLWQGPLADVMTHVGQLAMLRRLAGQPLEKINYWKAPIYDFSER
;
A
#
# COMPACT_ATOMS: atom_id res chain seq x y z
N MET A 1 1.40 23.05 -10.02
CA MET A 1 2.25 21.88 -9.72
C MET A 1 1.59 20.69 -10.39
N THR A 2 2.28 20.02 -11.31
CA THR A 2 1.79 18.84 -12.01
C THR A 2 2.35 17.60 -11.32
N ILE A 3 1.50 16.62 -11.01
CA ILE A 3 1.94 15.32 -10.51
C ILE A 3 2.35 14.49 -11.72
N ASP A 4 3.56 13.95 -11.70
CA ASP A 4 4.14 13.11 -12.74
C ASP A 4 4.45 11.69 -12.21
N ASN A 5 5.00 10.84 -13.08
CA ASN A 5 5.35 9.47 -12.72
C ASN A 5 6.37 9.45 -11.57
N ASP A 6 7.38 10.31 -11.58
CA ASP A 6 8.40 10.35 -10.52
C ASP A 6 7.81 10.76 -9.16
N SER A 7 6.85 11.69 -9.15
CA SER A 7 6.09 12.03 -7.96
C SER A 7 5.33 10.80 -7.42
N LEU A 8 4.60 10.09 -8.29
CA LEU A 8 3.85 8.90 -7.91
C LEU A 8 4.77 7.79 -7.37
N ARG A 9 5.90 7.53 -8.03
CA ARG A 9 6.92 6.57 -7.61
C ARG A 9 7.47 6.89 -6.22
N SER A 10 7.81 8.15 -5.98
CA SER A 10 8.25 8.62 -4.66
C SER A 10 7.18 8.38 -3.59
N TYR A 11 5.89 8.56 -3.92
CA TYR A 11 4.80 8.30 -2.99
C TYR A 11 4.58 6.81 -2.73
N LEU A 12 4.68 5.95 -3.74
CA LEU A 12 4.67 4.49 -3.58
C LEU A 12 5.80 4.01 -2.67
N ALA A 13 7.01 4.56 -2.83
CA ALA A 13 8.16 4.26 -1.98
C ALA A 13 7.91 4.63 -0.50
N ALA A 14 7.23 5.76 -0.26
CA ALA A 14 6.83 6.18 1.07
C ALA A 14 5.77 5.26 1.69
N ILE A 15 4.79 4.81 0.90
CA ILE A 15 3.79 3.80 1.32
C ILE A 15 4.51 2.51 1.70
N ALA A 16 5.37 1.98 0.82
CA ALA A 16 6.09 0.73 1.05
C ALA A 16 6.96 0.80 2.30
N PHE A 17 7.69 1.90 2.51
CA PHE A 17 8.49 2.09 3.72
C PHE A 17 7.64 2.06 4.98
N ARG A 18 6.59 2.89 5.04
CA ARG A 18 5.73 3.02 6.21
C ARG A 18 5.01 1.71 6.53
N PHE A 19 4.51 1.03 5.50
CA PHE A 19 3.89 -0.28 5.65
C PHE A 19 4.91 -1.34 6.12
N SER A 20 6.10 -1.41 5.52
CA SER A 20 7.11 -2.41 5.89
C SER A 20 7.56 -2.23 7.34
N TYR A 21 7.83 -0.99 7.74
CA TYR A 21 8.17 -0.65 9.12
C TYR A 21 7.05 -1.03 10.09
N LEU A 22 5.80 -0.74 9.73
CA LEU A 22 4.62 -1.16 10.48
C LEU A 22 4.45 -2.68 10.54
N ALA A 23 4.71 -3.42 9.46
CA ALA A 23 4.42 -4.83 9.35
C ALA A 23 5.52 -5.73 9.96
N ASP A 24 6.67 -5.14 10.30
CA ASP A 24 7.80 -5.87 10.85
C ASP A 24 7.49 -6.49 12.21
N GLY A 25 7.87 -7.76 12.36
CA GLY A 25 7.62 -8.59 13.54
C GLY A 25 6.16 -9.03 13.77
N LEU A 26 5.22 -8.69 12.88
CA LEU A 26 3.82 -9.08 13.02
C LEU A 26 3.55 -10.49 12.48
N ASN A 27 2.60 -11.18 13.11
CA ASN A 27 2.20 -12.55 12.78
C ASN A 27 0.67 -12.70 12.72
N ASP A 28 0.18 -13.92 12.52
CA ASP A 28 -1.25 -14.20 12.33
C ASP A 28 -2.14 -13.82 13.52
N SER A 29 -1.58 -13.69 14.73
CA SER A 29 -2.33 -13.16 15.88
C SER A 29 -2.73 -11.70 15.66
N PHE A 30 -1.91 -10.92 14.96
CA PHE A 30 -2.26 -9.55 14.59
C PHE A 30 -3.27 -9.52 13.46
N ALA A 31 -3.09 -10.38 12.45
CA ALA A 31 -3.94 -10.44 11.25
C ALA A 31 -5.43 -10.53 11.58
N ASN A 32 -5.76 -11.30 12.61
CA ASN A 32 -7.13 -11.57 13.05
C ASN A 32 -7.56 -10.75 14.28
N PHE A 33 -6.82 -9.71 14.64
CA PHE A 33 -7.19 -8.86 15.79
C PHE A 33 -8.51 -8.13 15.52
N GLU A 34 -9.48 -8.29 16.42
CA GLU A 34 -10.77 -7.62 16.36
C GLU A 34 -10.84 -6.45 17.34
N ALA A 35 -10.98 -5.22 16.82
CA ALA A 35 -11.22 -4.04 17.65
C ALA A 35 -12.69 -3.86 18.08
N GLY A 36 -13.58 -4.75 17.63
CA GLY A 36 -15.02 -4.69 17.86
C GLY A 36 -15.77 -3.72 16.94
N ASN A 37 -17.07 -3.59 17.15
CA ASN A 37 -17.98 -2.67 16.43
C ASN A 37 -17.98 -2.83 14.89
N GLY A 38 -17.71 -4.03 14.38
CA GLY A 38 -17.63 -4.27 12.93
C GLY A 38 -16.43 -3.61 12.25
N THR A 39 -15.40 -3.22 13.01
CA THR A 39 -14.13 -2.73 12.46
C THR A 39 -13.45 -3.85 11.69
N LYS A 40 -12.95 -3.54 10.49
CA LYS A 40 -12.16 -4.49 9.70
C LYS A 40 -10.96 -5.01 10.48
N THR A 41 -10.65 -6.30 10.33
CA THR A 41 -9.42 -6.89 10.86
C THR A 41 -8.19 -6.33 10.11
N PRO A 42 -6.98 -6.42 10.69
CA PRO A 42 -5.77 -6.04 9.97
C PRO A 42 -5.58 -6.76 8.64
N LEU A 43 -5.95 -8.05 8.55
CA LEU A 43 -5.88 -8.80 7.30
C LEU A 43 -6.84 -8.23 6.25
N GLU A 44 -8.08 -7.93 6.63
CA GLU A 44 -9.07 -7.33 5.74
C GLU A 44 -8.62 -5.94 5.24
N ILE A 45 -8.01 -5.13 6.11
CA ILE A 45 -7.45 -3.83 5.73
C ILE A 45 -6.29 -4.01 4.73
N LEU A 46 -5.36 -4.93 5.00
CA LEU A 46 -4.24 -5.21 4.09
C LEU A 46 -4.73 -5.69 2.71
N ARG A 47 -5.72 -6.60 2.68
CA ARG A 47 -6.33 -7.07 1.43
C ARG A 47 -7.01 -5.93 0.68
N HIS A 48 -7.67 -5.01 1.39
CA HIS A 48 -8.27 -3.84 0.78
C HIS A 48 -7.20 -2.88 0.21
N MET A 49 -6.11 -2.64 0.94
CA MET A 49 -4.97 -1.86 0.42
C MET A 49 -4.40 -2.48 -0.86
N THR A 50 -4.24 -3.81 -0.91
CA THR A 50 -3.80 -4.52 -2.13
C THR A 50 -4.77 -4.33 -3.28
N GLN A 51 -6.08 -4.36 -3.04
CA GLN A 51 -7.09 -4.08 -4.06
C GLN A 51 -7.00 -2.64 -4.59
N LEU A 52 -6.77 -1.66 -3.72
CA LEU A 52 -6.60 -0.26 -4.11
C LEU A 52 -5.36 -0.05 -4.98
N ILE A 53 -4.23 -0.67 -4.62
CA ILE A 53 -3.00 -0.62 -5.43
C ILE A 53 -3.20 -1.33 -6.76
N ASN A 54 -3.84 -2.50 -6.77
CA ASN A 54 -4.11 -3.21 -8.01
C ASN A 54 -5.04 -2.40 -8.93
N PHE A 55 -6.10 -1.83 -8.37
CA PHE A 55 -7.00 -0.93 -9.11
C PHE A 55 -6.22 0.25 -9.71
N ALA A 56 -5.36 0.90 -8.94
CA ALA A 56 -4.54 2.02 -9.41
C ALA A 56 -3.57 1.61 -10.54
N HIS A 57 -2.94 0.44 -10.41
CA HIS A 57 -2.01 -0.09 -11.41
C HIS A 57 -2.71 -0.49 -12.71
N LEU A 58 -3.90 -1.11 -12.63
CA LEU A 58 -4.67 -1.51 -13.81
C LEU A 58 -5.19 -0.32 -14.64
N GLN A 59 -5.08 0.93 -14.17
CA GLN A 59 -5.37 2.11 -14.99
C GLN A 59 -4.33 2.37 -16.10
N PHE A 60 -3.26 1.58 -16.12
CA PHE A 60 -2.21 1.60 -17.14
C PHE A 60 -2.24 0.37 -18.05
N GLU A 61 -3.14 -0.57 -17.79
CA GLU A 61 -3.19 -1.88 -18.43
C GLU A 61 -4.57 -2.11 -19.07
N ASP A 62 -4.62 -2.90 -20.15
CA ASP A 62 -5.86 -3.22 -20.87
C ASP A 62 -6.41 -4.61 -20.49
N PHE A 63 -6.21 -5.06 -19.25
CA PHE A 63 -6.71 -6.36 -18.78
C PHE A 63 -7.28 -6.31 -17.36
N GLU A 64 -8.18 -7.24 -17.08
CA GLU A 64 -8.72 -7.44 -15.74
C GLU A 64 -8.00 -8.59 -15.04
N GLU A 65 -7.67 -8.40 -13.76
CA GLU A 65 -7.15 -9.49 -12.93
C GLU A 65 -8.26 -10.18 -12.15
N PRO A 66 -8.24 -11.52 -12.03
CA PRO A 66 -9.17 -12.24 -11.18
C PRO A 66 -8.94 -11.89 -9.71
N LYS A 67 -10.01 -11.93 -8.91
CA LYS A 67 -9.90 -11.74 -7.45
C LYS A 67 -9.00 -12.83 -6.84
N PRO A 68 -7.89 -12.45 -6.19
CA PRO A 68 -6.97 -13.44 -5.63
C PRO A 68 -7.58 -14.12 -4.41
N LYS A 69 -7.21 -15.38 -4.20
CA LYS A 69 -7.52 -16.11 -2.96
C LYS A 69 -6.83 -15.41 -1.79
N GLU A 70 -7.51 -15.45 -0.64
CA GLU A 70 -6.96 -14.98 0.62
C GLU A 70 -5.72 -15.81 1.01
N LEU A 71 -4.69 -15.11 1.50
CA LEU A 71 -3.51 -15.69 2.13
C LEU A 71 -3.46 -15.31 3.61
N ASP A 72 -2.52 -15.91 4.33
CA ASP A 72 -2.17 -15.48 5.68
C ASP A 72 -1.50 -14.09 5.69
N TRP A 73 -1.14 -13.60 6.89
CA TRP A 73 -0.54 -12.27 7.05
C TRP A 73 0.71 -12.10 6.19
N LEU A 74 1.60 -13.09 6.22
CA LEU A 74 2.88 -13.02 5.53
C LEU A 74 2.67 -13.01 4.01
N GLY A 75 1.79 -13.87 3.51
CA GLY A 75 1.47 -13.94 2.09
C GLY A 75 0.78 -12.67 1.57
N GLU A 76 -0.16 -12.08 2.31
CA GLU A 76 -0.77 -10.81 1.92
C GLU A 76 0.22 -9.63 2.03
N LYS A 77 1.14 -9.66 3.00
CA LYS A 77 2.22 -8.66 3.13
C LYS A 77 3.14 -8.68 1.91
N GLU A 78 3.60 -9.87 1.53
CA GLU A 78 4.45 -10.07 0.35
C GLU A 78 3.72 -9.68 -0.93
N ARG A 79 2.45 -10.08 -1.09
CA ARG A 79 1.63 -9.69 -2.23
C ARG A 79 1.46 -8.17 -2.34
N PHE A 80 1.17 -7.49 -1.23
CA PHE A 80 1.02 -6.04 -1.22
C PHE A 80 2.29 -5.32 -1.66
N LEU A 81 3.44 -5.73 -1.11
CA LEU A 81 4.75 -5.16 -1.46
C LEU A 81 5.12 -5.43 -2.93
N GLN A 82 4.83 -6.63 -3.43
CA GLN A 82 5.04 -6.96 -4.84
C GLN A 82 4.18 -6.09 -5.75
N LYS A 83 2.90 -5.90 -5.43
CA LYS A 83 2.01 -5.03 -6.23
C LYS A 83 2.46 -3.57 -6.25
N LEU A 84 3.01 -3.06 -5.14
CA LEU A 84 3.63 -1.73 -5.13
C LEU A 84 4.86 -1.66 -6.04
N LYS A 85 5.70 -2.70 -6.04
CA LYS A 85 6.89 -2.79 -6.89
C LYS A 85 6.54 -2.88 -8.37
N ASP A 86 5.55 -3.69 -8.73
CA ASP A 86 5.07 -3.81 -10.10
C ASP A 86 4.55 -2.46 -10.60
N PHE A 87 3.80 -1.74 -9.75
CA PHE A 87 3.29 -0.42 -10.08
C PHE A 87 4.41 0.63 -10.23
N ASP A 88 5.42 0.62 -9.34
CA ASP A 88 6.62 1.47 -9.52
C ASP A 88 7.31 1.21 -10.86
N GLN A 89 7.47 -0.06 -11.22
CA GLN A 89 8.12 -0.48 -12.46
C GLN A 89 7.36 -0.01 -13.70
N ALA A 90 6.02 -0.10 -13.69
CA ALA A 90 5.20 0.42 -14.77
C ALA A 90 5.39 1.94 -14.94
N LEU A 91 5.37 2.70 -13.84
CA LEU A 91 5.60 4.14 -13.86
C LEU A 91 7.01 4.49 -14.35
N ALA A 92 8.03 3.75 -13.92
CA ALA A 92 9.43 3.90 -14.35
C ALA A 92 9.60 3.66 -15.86
N ASN A 93 8.85 2.72 -16.42
CA ASN A 93 8.82 2.42 -17.84
C ASN A 93 8.01 3.43 -18.67
N GLY A 94 7.54 4.51 -18.05
CA GLY A 94 6.82 5.58 -18.73
C GLY A 94 5.37 5.23 -19.03
N ALA A 95 4.73 4.40 -18.20
CA ALA A 95 3.31 4.08 -18.33
C ALA A 95 2.46 5.36 -18.51
N ARG A 96 1.42 5.21 -19.34
CA ARG A 96 0.45 6.25 -19.66
C ARG A 96 -0.93 5.68 -19.37
N PHE A 97 -1.84 6.54 -18.89
CA PHE A 97 -3.20 6.15 -18.61
C PHE A 97 -3.86 5.54 -19.85
N SER A 98 -4.52 4.39 -19.70
CA SER A 98 -5.32 3.78 -20.76
C SER A 98 -6.58 4.61 -21.05
N ASP A 99 -7.16 5.23 -20.02
CA ASP A 99 -8.28 6.18 -20.13
C ASP A 99 -7.83 7.65 -20.05
N LYS A 100 -8.33 8.46 -20.99
CA LYS A 100 -8.11 9.92 -21.03
C LYS A 100 -8.75 10.67 -19.86
N LEU A 101 -9.70 10.09 -19.15
CA LEU A 101 -10.37 10.70 -17.99
C LEU A 101 -9.56 10.57 -16.69
N MET A 102 -8.54 9.71 -16.65
CA MET A 102 -7.70 9.51 -15.48
C MET A 102 -6.42 10.34 -15.54
N SER A 103 -6.04 10.89 -14.40
CA SER A 103 -4.80 11.66 -14.23
C SER A 103 -3.99 11.18 -13.04
N ALA A 104 -2.70 11.52 -13.03
CA ALA A 104 -1.81 11.27 -11.89
C ALA A 104 -2.35 11.89 -10.59
N GLN A 105 -3.08 13.02 -10.70
CA GLN A 105 -3.73 13.65 -9.58
C GLN A 105 -4.89 12.81 -9.02
N ASN A 106 -5.68 12.15 -9.88
CA ASN A 106 -6.75 11.26 -9.41
C ASN A 106 -6.18 10.05 -8.67
N LEU A 107 -5.09 9.46 -9.15
CA LEU A 107 -4.41 8.36 -8.46
C LEU A 107 -3.86 8.78 -7.10
N TRP A 108 -3.19 9.94 -7.06
CA TRP A 108 -2.63 10.47 -5.83
C TRP A 108 -3.72 10.73 -4.78
N GLN A 109 -4.77 11.46 -5.17
CA GLN A 109 -5.81 11.91 -4.24
C GLN A 109 -6.81 10.82 -3.86
N GLY A 110 -7.01 9.82 -4.72
CA GLY A 110 -7.91 8.71 -4.48
C GLY A 110 -7.18 7.51 -3.85
N PRO A 111 -6.86 6.47 -4.64
CA PRO A 111 -6.41 5.20 -4.09
C PRO A 111 -5.12 5.30 -3.27
N LEU A 112 -4.15 6.14 -3.66
CA LEU A 112 -2.88 6.21 -2.92
C LEU A 112 -3.03 6.92 -1.55
N ALA A 113 -3.84 7.97 -1.48
CA ALA A 113 -4.15 8.64 -0.22
C ALA A 113 -4.94 7.72 0.74
N ASP A 114 -5.84 6.90 0.19
CA ASP A 114 -6.62 5.94 0.95
C ASP A 114 -5.76 4.82 1.53
N VAL A 115 -4.83 4.27 0.72
CA VAL A 115 -3.83 3.31 1.20
C VAL A 115 -3.00 3.89 2.34
N MET A 116 -2.54 5.14 2.23
CA MET A 116 -1.78 5.80 3.31
C MET A 116 -2.62 5.98 4.58
N THR A 117 -3.93 6.23 4.44
CA THR A 117 -4.88 6.30 5.57
C THR A 117 -5.00 4.95 6.26
N HIS A 118 -5.09 3.87 5.49
CA HIS A 118 -5.13 2.50 6.02
C HIS A 118 -3.84 2.07 6.70
N VAL A 119 -2.67 2.51 6.25
CA VAL A 119 -1.41 2.32 7.00
C VAL A 119 -1.50 2.94 8.41
N GLY A 120 -2.13 4.12 8.53
CA GLY A 120 -2.41 4.73 9.83
C GLY A 120 -3.37 3.92 10.70
N GLN A 121 -4.42 3.35 10.12
CA GLN A 121 -5.37 2.48 10.82
C GLN A 121 -4.70 1.20 11.33
N LEU A 122 -3.87 0.54 10.51
CA LEU A 122 -3.10 -0.63 10.94
C LEU A 122 -2.14 -0.30 12.08
N ALA A 123 -1.49 0.87 12.05
CA ALA A 123 -0.62 1.31 13.15
C ALA A 123 -1.38 1.51 14.47
N MET A 124 -2.60 2.03 14.40
CA MET A 124 -3.49 2.15 15.55
C MET A 124 -3.94 0.78 16.06
N LEU A 125 -4.36 -0.12 15.18
CA LEU A 125 -4.76 -1.49 15.54
C LEU A 125 -3.59 -2.26 16.17
N ARG A 126 -2.37 -2.11 15.65
CA ARG A 126 -1.15 -2.70 16.20
C ARG A 126 -0.93 -2.30 17.67
N ARG A 127 -1.22 -1.04 18.02
CA ARG A 127 -1.19 -0.57 19.41
C ARG A 127 -2.31 -1.17 20.27
N LEU A 128 -3.54 -1.25 19.74
CA LEU A 128 -4.68 -1.83 20.45
C LEU A 128 -4.50 -3.34 20.71
N ALA A 129 -3.82 -4.04 19.80
CA ALA A 129 -3.44 -5.45 19.93
C ALA A 129 -2.27 -5.69 20.90
N GLY A 130 -1.78 -4.65 21.60
CA GLY A 130 -0.68 -4.78 22.57
C GLY A 130 0.71 -4.91 21.95
N GLN A 131 0.88 -4.63 20.67
CA GLN A 131 2.16 -4.75 19.95
C GLN A 131 2.66 -3.39 19.44
N PRO A 132 2.80 -2.34 20.28
CA PRO A 132 3.04 -0.98 19.82
C PRO A 132 4.28 -0.84 18.94
N LEU A 133 4.18 0.01 17.91
CA LEU A 133 5.29 0.37 17.04
C LEU A 133 6.15 1.46 17.67
N GLU A 134 7.48 1.35 17.54
CA GLU A 134 8.41 2.39 17.97
C GLU A 134 8.27 3.65 17.12
N LYS A 135 8.44 4.83 17.75
CA LYS A 135 8.37 6.10 17.04
C LYS A 135 9.63 6.30 16.20
N ILE A 136 9.45 6.61 14.92
CA ILE A 136 10.54 7.02 14.04
C ILE A 136 10.31 8.42 13.48
N ASN A 137 11.40 9.06 13.07
CA ASN A 137 11.34 10.34 12.38
C ASN A 137 11.29 10.10 10.86
N TYR A 138 10.11 10.18 10.26
CA TYR A 138 9.93 10.00 8.82
C TYR A 138 10.69 11.03 7.96
N TRP A 139 11.02 12.20 8.50
CA TRP A 139 11.86 13.18 7.80
C TRP A 139 13.31 12.69 7.62
N LYS A 140 13.79 11.86 8.56
CA LYS A 140 15.14 11.27 8.52
C LYS A 140 15.15 9.83 8.03
N ALA A 141 13.99 9.31 7.61
CA ALA A 141 13.88 7.93 7.19
C ALA A 141 14.53 7.73 5.82
N PRO A 142 15.27 6.63 5.61
CA PRO A 142 15.88 6.29 4.32
C PRO A 142 14.79 5.76 3.36
N ILE A 143 13.93 6.64 2.88
CA ILE A 143 12.87 6.30 1.91
C ILE A 143 13.49 6.39 0.51
N TYR A 144 13.98 5.25 0.05
CA TYR A 144 14.49 5.10 -1.30
C TYR A 144 13.43 4.52 -2.23
N ASP A 145 13.61 4.74 -3.54
CA ASP A 145 12.81 4.10 -4.57
C ASP A 145 13.00 2.57 -4.56
N PHE A 146 12.17 1.84 -5.32
CA PHE A 146 12.23 0.38 -5.35
C PHE A 146 13.47 -0.17 -6.06
N SER A 147 14.28 0.67 -6.72
CA SER A 147 15.53 0.25 -7.38
C SER A 147 16.67 0.09 -6.37
N GLU A 148 16.55 0.72 -5.20
CA GLU A 148 17.53 0.65 -4.11
C GLU A 148 17.11 -0.32 -2.97
N ARG A 149 16.08 -1.16 -3.16
CA ARG A 149 15.58 -2.13 -2.16
C ARG A 149 15.57 -3.58 -2.61
#